data_AF-K0SJ33-F1
#
_entry.id   AF-K0SJ33-F1
#
_cell.length_a   1.000
_cell.length_b   1.000
_cell.length_c   1.000
_cell.angle_alpha   90.00
_cell.angle_beta   90.00
_cell.angle_gamma   90.00
#
_symmetry.space_group_name_H-M   'P 1'
#
loop_
_entity.id
_entity.type
_entity.pdbx_description
1 polymer ?
#
loop_
_entity_poly.entity_id
_entity_poly.type
_entity_poly.pdbx_seq_one_letter_code
_entity_poly.pdbx_strand_id
1 'polypeptide(L)'
;MSDSAAAQTGGLDEPADPVDTAARDLQQRLMASGHERPEGDRCPICFDLIELPVDEHSKTNACCMKGVCNGCFLAAHQRGMLDRCPFCRTPTPADDASTLAMIQKRVHKGDVLAKSILGDKFYHGKLGLAKNVPRGIELWTEAAELGSVHAHFELGVVYHTGDGVEEDKPRGIQYWQKAAMKGDTESRHNLGVAEYQNGNFKLAAQHWMVSTKMGFEKSLNHIKDMFKKGHATKAQYAEALLGYRDAVEEVKSPQREEAKRLGF
;
A
#
# COMPACT_ATOMS: atom_id res chain seq x y z
N MET A 1 16.84 51.74 52.83
CA MET A 1 16.82 52.29 51.46
C MET A 1 17.92 51.59 50.70
N SER A 2 17.73 50.75 49.69
CA SER A 2 16.53 50.23 49.04
C SER A 2 16.97 48.96 48.30
N ASP A 3 16.04 48.02 48.18
CA ASP A 3 16.11 46.78 47.40
C ASP A 3 16.45 46.99 45.92
N SER A 4 17.04 45.99 45.29
CA SER A 4 16.53 45.44 44.02
C SER A 4 17.26 44.14 43.65
N ALA A 5 16.75 42.99 44.12
CA ALA A 5 17.10 41.67 43.59
C ALA A 5 16.08 41.32 42.48
N ALA A 6 16.56 41.23 41.24
CA ALA A 6 15.76 40.83 40.10
C ALA A 6 15.50 39.32 40.14
N ALA A 7 14.24 38.93 40.35
CA ALA A 7 13.77 37.56 40.12
C ALA A 7 13.51 37.38 38.62
N GLN A 8 14.34 36.58 37.95
CA GLN A 8 14.00 36.01 36.64
C GLN A 8 13.13 34.77 36.88
N THR A 9 11.85 34.90 36.59
CA THR A 9 10.92 33.77 36.49
C THR A 9 11.27 32.94 35.27
N GLY A 10 11.85 31.76 35.51
CA GLY A 10 11.92 30.71 34.49
C GLY A 10 10.51 30.35 34.05
N GLY A 11 10.27 30.40 32.74
CA GLY A 11 9.09 29.80 32.14
C GLY A 11 9.11 28.32 32.46
N LEU A 12 8.13 27.87 33.24
CA LEU A 12 7.84 26.45 33.40
C LEU A 12 7.21 26.01 32.09
N ASP A 13 7.94 25.21 31.31
CA ASP A 13 7.36 24.41 30.25
C ASP A 13 6.25 23.55 30.87
N GLU A 14 5.00 23.80 30.48
CA GLU A 14 3.89 22.94 30.85
C GLU A 14 4.17 21.51 30.36
N PRO A 15 3.94 20.47 31.18
CA PRO A 15 4.15 19.10 30.76
C PRO A 15 3.19 18.77 29.61
N ALA A 16 3.76 18.36 28.47
CA ALA A 16 2.99 17.97 27.30
C ALA A 16 1.96 16.87 27.64
N ASP A 17 0.76 16.98 27.08
CA ASP A 17 -0.31 16.00 27.24
C ASP A 17 0.18 14.59 26.81
N PRO A 18 -0.04 13.53 27.62
CA PRO A 18 0.29 12.15 27.24
C PRO A 18 -0.25 11.73 25.86
N VAL A 19 -1.41 12.27 25.45
CA VAL A 19 -2.01 12.00 24.13
C VAL A 19 -1.20 12.64 22.99
N ASP A 20 -0.70 13.86 23.19
CA ASP A 20 0.18 14.55 22.23
C ASP A 20 1.52 13.82 22.10
N THR A 21 2.05 13.30 23.21
CA THR A 21 3.29 12.52 23.22
C THR A 21 3.14 11.23 22.40
N ALA A 22 2.06 10.47 22.62
CA ALA A 22 1.81 9.22 21.88
C ALA A 22 1.60 9.45 20.37
N ALA A 23 0.92 10.54 19.98
CA ALA A 23 0.73 10.92 18.59
C ALA A 23 2.07 11.28 17.91
N ARG A 24 2.92 12.04 18.60
CA ARG A 24 4.27 12.39 18.11
C ARG A 24 5.16 11.16 17.97
N ASP A 25 5.13 10.25 18.93
CA ASP A 25 5.88 8.99 18.88
C ASP A 25 5.41 8.08 17.74
N LEU A 26 4.10 8.04 17.48
CA LEU A 26 3.56 7.32 16.32
C LEU A 26 4.02 7.95 15.01
N GLN A 27 3.96 9.28 14.89
CA GLN A 27 4.41 9.98 13.70
C GLN A 27 5.89 9.76 13.42
N GLN A 28 6.72 9.79 14.47
CA GLN A 28 8.16 9.56 14.36
C GLN A 28 8.46 8.13 13.91
N ARG A 29 7.78 7.13 14.47
CA ARG A 29 7.87 5.73 14.01
C ARG A 29 7.39 5.56 12.58
N LEU A 30 6.29 6.19 12.20
CA LEU A 30 5.72 6.15 10.85
C LEU A 30 6.70 6.72 9.81
N MET A 31 7.38 7.83 10.14
CA MET A 31 8.41 8.42 9.29
C MET A 31 9.72 7.61 9.26
N ALA A 32 10.01 6.81 10.29
CA ALA A 32 11.22 6.00 10.38
C ALA A 32 11.08 4.57 9.80
N SER A 33 9.88 4.14 9.41
CA SER A 33 9.59 2.77 8.95
C SER A 33 8.92 2.75 7.57
N GLY A 34 8.84 1.58 6.95
CA GLY A 34 8.11 1.35 5.69
C GLY A 34 8.66 2.09 4.48
N HIS A 35 9.99 2.20 4.40
CA HIS A 35 10.72 2.76 3.25
C HIS A 35 11.06 1.71 2.20
N GLU A 36 10.81 0.43 2.50
CA GLU A 36 11.03 -0.70 1.61
C GLU A 36 9.70 -1.37 1.29
N ARG A 37 9.57 -1.89 0.07
CA ARG A 37 8.37 -2.59 -0.38
C ARG A 37 8.27 -3.99 0.23
N PRO A 38 7.06 -4.49 0.53
CA PRO A 38 6.88 -5.79 1.15
C PRO A 38 7.35 -6.93 0.23
N GLU A 39 7.69 -8.11 0.79
CA GLU A 39 8.14 -9.26 0.00
C GLU A 39 7.11 -9.71 -1.06
N GLY A 40 5.82 -9.52 -0.76
CA GLY A 40 4.72 -9.83 -1.69
C GLY A 40 4.76 -9.07 -3.02
N ASP A 41 5.51 -7.97 -3.07
CA ASP A 41 5.69 -7.14 -4.25
C ASP A 41 6.77 -7.66 -5.20
N ARG A 42 7.50 -8.73 -4.83
CA ARG A 42 8.50 -9.36 -5.69
C ARG A 42 7.87 -10.50 -6.48
N CYS A 43 8.20 -10.55 -7.77
CA CYS A 43 7.84 -11.69 -8.60
C CYS A 43 8.65 -12.92 -8.14
N PRO A 44 8.01 -14.06 -7.83
CA PRO A 44 8.74 -15.22 -7.31
C PRO A 44 9.53 -15.99 -8.40
N ILE A 45 9.48 -15.54 -9.66
CA ILE A 45 10.18 -16.16 -10.79
C ILE A 45 11.46 -15.39 -11.12
N CYS A 46 11.39 -14.06 -11.22
CA CYS A 46 12.57 -13.23 -11.49
C CYS A 46 13.18 -12.60 -10.23
N PHE A 47 12.51 -12.69 -9.08
CA PHE A 47 12.91 -12.12 -7.79
C PHE A 47 12.99 -10.58 -7.72
N ASP A 48 12.75 -9.91 -8.84
CA ASP A 48 12.67 -8.45 -8.90
C ASP A 48 11.32 -7.93 -8.38
N LEU A 49 11.34 -6.72 -7.83
CA LEU A 49 10.14 -5.95 -7.50
C LEU A 49 9.28 -5.76 -8.74
N ILE A 50 7.96 -5.88 -8.61
CA ILE A 50 6.98 -5.66 -9.68
C ILE A 50 6.70 -4.17 -9.78
N GLU A 51 6.55 -3.62 -10.98
CA GLU A 51 6.17 -2.21 -11.16
C GLU A 51 4.87 -1.86 -10.42
N LEU A 52 4.73 -0.62 -9.97
CA LEU A 52 3.54 -0.13 -9.28
C LEU A 52 2.57 0.54 -10.26
N PRO A 53 1.24 0.33 -10.12
CA PRO A 53 0.57 -0.55 -9.14
C PRO A 53 0.80 -2.05 -9.41
N VAL A 54 0.99 -2.86 -8.35
CA VAL A 54 1.37 -4.28 -8.50
C VAL A 54 0.30 -5.09 -9.22
N ASP A 55 -0.97 -4.79 -8.97
CA ASP A 55 -2.13 -5.47 -9.55
C ASP A 55 -2.31 -5.17 -11.05
N GLU A 56 -1.88 -4.01 -11.53
CA GLU A 56 -1.85 -3.68 -12.96
C GLU A 56 -0.72 -4.39 -13.70
N HIS A 57 0.38 -4.71 -13.01
CA HIS A 57 1.60 -5.29 -13.61
C HIS A 57 1.85 -6.76 -13.26
N SER A 58 0.89 -7.42 -12.60
CA SER A 58 0.99 -8.82 -12.22
C SER A 58 -0.34 -9.54 -12.14
N LYS A 59 -0.26 -10.88 -12.05
CA LYS A 59 -1.41 -11.75 -11.83
C LYS A 59 -1.22 -12.54 -10.54
N THR A 60 -2.11 -12.35 -9.57
CA THR A 60 -2.17 -13.16 -8.35
C THR A 60 -2.83 -14.50 -8.63
N ASN A 61 -2.10 -15.59 -8.41
CA ASN A 61 -2.55 -16.92 -8.78
C ASN A 61 -3.31 -17.61 -7.65
N ALA A 62 -4.58 -17.97 -7.89
CA ALA A 62 -5.45 -18.66 -6.93
C ALA A 62 -4.82 -19.92 -6.32
N CYS A 63 -4.01 -20.66 -7.09
CA CYS A 63 -3.35 -21.87 -6.63
C CYS A 63 -2.40 -21.65 -5.44
N CYS A 64 -1.76 -20.48 -5.33
CA CYS A 64 -0.60 -20.26 -4.46
C CYS A 64 -0.50 -18.87 -3.82
N MET A 65 -1.43 -17.97 -4.12
CA MET A 65 -1.43 -16.57 -3.66
C MET A 65 -0.15 -15.81 -4.02
N LYS A 66 0.58 -16.23 -5.06
CA LYS A 66 1.75 -15.50 -5.55
C LYS A 66 1.38 -14.63 -6.76
N GLY A 67 1.77 -13.36 -6.67
CA GLY A 67 1.77 -12.40 -7.78
C GLY A 67 2.93 -12.69 -8.73
N VAL A 68 2.63 -13.03 -9.98
CA VAL A 68 3.65 -13.21 -11.02
C VAL A 68 3.54 -12.02 -11.97
N CYS A 69 4.65 -11.31 -12.20
CA CYS A 69 4.65 -10.16 -13.09
C CYS A 69 4.27 -10.54 -14.53
N ASN A 70 3.66 -9.61 -15.26
CA ASN A 70 3.17 -9.85 -16.61
C ASN A 70 4.28 -10.35 -17.56
N GLY A 71 5.52 -9.89 -17.38
CA GLY A 71 6.68 -10.38 -18.14
C GLY A 71 6.99 -11.86 -17.91
N CYS A 72 7.03 -12.32 -16.65
CA CYS A 72 7.24 -13.74 -16.36
C CYS A 72 6.04 -14.61 -16.81
N PHE A 73 4.83 -14.06 -16.74
CA PHE A 73 3.63 -14.73 -17.22
C PHE A 73 3.67 -14.91 -18.75
N LEU A 74 3.99 -13.85 -19.50
CA LEU A 74 4.20 -13.89 -20.95
C LEU A 74 5.29 -14.90 -21.33
N ALA A 75 6.45 -14.85 -20.67
CA ALA A 75 7.56 -15.76 -20.96
C ALA A 75 7.17 -17.24 -20.71
N ALA A 76 6.33 -17.52 -19.73
CA ALA A 76 5.79 -18.86 -19.50
C ALA A 76 4.81 -19.27 -20.61
N HIS A 77 3.95 -18.35 -21.08
CA HIS A 77 3.01 -18.61 -22.19
C HIS A 77 3.75 -18.94 -23.49
N GLN A 78 4.81 -18.20 -23.81
CA GLN A 78 5.66 -18.44 -24.98
C GLN A 78 6.35 -19.80 -24.94
N ARG A 79 6.49 -20.41 -23.75
CA ARG A 79 7.03 -21.76 -23.55
C ARG A 79 5.94 -22.84 -23.48
N GLY A 80 4.70 -22.51 -23.87
CA GLY A 80 3.57 -23.44 -23.93
C GLY A 80 2.83 -23.65 -22.62
N MET A 81 3.07 -22.84 -21.58
CA MET A 81 2.39 -22.97 -20.28
C MET A 81 1.13 -22.10 -20.21
N LEU A 82 0.16 -22.37 -21.08
CA LEU A 82 -1.06 -21.57 -21.21
C LEU A 82 -2.11 -21.91 -20.14
N ASP A 83 -2.14 -23.15 -19.69
CA ASP A 83 -3.17 -23.73 -18.82
C ASP A 83 -2.69 -23.96 -17.38
N ARG A 84 -1.52 -23.41 -17.01
CA ARG A 84 -0.86 -23.67 -15.72
C ARG A 84 -0.29 -22.41 -15.13
N CYS A 85 -0.34 -22.33 -13.80
CA CYS A 85 0.35 -21.27 -13.08
C CYS A 85 1.86 -21.30 -13.38
N PRO A 86 2.45 -20.17 -13.82
CA PRO A 86 3.88 -20.07 -14.10
C PRO A 86 4.80 -20.36 -12.90
N PHE A 87 4.28 -20.24 -11.67
CA PHE A 87 5.02 -20.51 -10.44
C PHE A 87 4.78 -21.93 -9.92
N CYS A 88 3.54 -22.25 -9.56
CA CYS A 88 3.20 -23.49 -8.85
C CYS A 88 2.90 -24.69 -9.77
N ARG A 89 2.85 -24.49 -11.11
CA ARG A 89 2.46 -25.47 -12.15
C ARG A 89 1.07 -26.10 -12.03
N THR A 90 0.29 -25.72 -11.02
CA THR A 90 -1.11 -26.15 -10.88
C THR A 90 -1.91 -25.64 -12.07
N PRO A 91 -2.81 -26.47 -12.64
CA PRO A 91 -3.70 -26.03 -13.70
C PRO A 91 -4.46 -24.75 -13.34
N THR A 92 -4.65 -23.86 -14.30
CA THR A 92 -5.46 -22.66 -14.11
C THR A 92 -6.91 -23.07 -13.87
N PRO A 93 -7.63 -22.42 -12.93
CA PRO A 93 -9.03 -22.72 -12.71
C PRO A 93 -9.84 -22.39 -13.98
N ALA A 94 -10.74 -23.30 -14.37
CA ALA A 94 -11.53 -23.16 -15.58
C ALA A 94 -12.69 -22.16 -15.44
N ASP A 95 -13.12 -21.91 -14.20
CA ASP A 95 -14.27 -21.07 -13.87
C ASP A 95 -14.12 -20.40 -12.50
N ASP A 96 -15.09 -19.54 -12.21
CA ASP A 96 -15.20 -18.80 -10.95
C ASP A 96 -15.32 -19.73 -9.73
N ALA A 97 -16.07 -20.82 -9.84
CA ALA A 97 -16.27 -21.78 -8.75
C ALA A 97 -14.96 -22.49 -8.37
N SER A 98 -14.20 -22.91 -9.37
CA SER A 98 -12.88 -23.52 -9.21
C SER A 98 -11.88 -22.52 -8.61
N THR A 99 -11.94 -21.26 -9.05
CA THR A 99 -11.11 -20.17 -8.50
C THR A 99 -11.41 -19.94 -7.02
N LEU A 100 -12.71 -19.85 -6.67
CA LEU A 100 -13.17 -19.68 -5.30
C LEU A 100 -12.75 -20.86 -4.41
N ALA A 101 -12.91 -22.10 -4.89
CA ALA A 101 -12.49 -23.29 -4.17
C ALA A 101 -10.99 -23.30 -3.86
N MET A 102 -10.15 -22.85 -4.82
CA MET A 102 -8.70 -22.70 -4.58
C MET A 102 -8.39 -21.65 -3.51
N ILE A 103 -9.06 -20.49 -3.55
CA ILE A 103 -8.91 -19.44 -2.54
C ILE A 103 -9.34 -19.95 -1.16
N GLN A 104 -10.51 -20.57 -1.05
CA GLN A 104 -11.02 -21.13 0.21
C GLN A 104 -10.08 -22.19 0.78
N LYS A 105 -9.49 -23.03 -0.07
CA LYS A 105 -8.47 -24.01 0.33
C LYS A 105 -7.22 -23.33 0.91
N ARG A 106 -6.82 -22.17 0.38
CA ARG A 106 -5.70 -21.37 0.92
C ARG A 106 -6.07 -20.72 2.25
N VAL A 107 -7.29 -20.17 2.37
CA VAL A 107 -7.81 -19.65 3.65
C VAL A 107 -7.82 -20.72 4.73
N HIS A 108 -8.30 -21.94 4.44
CA HIS A 108 -8.27 -23.06 5.40
C HIS A 108 -6.86 -23.47 5.84
N LYS A 109 -5.85 -23.18 5.02
CA LYS A 109 -4.42 -23.41 5.35
C LYS A 109 -3.78 -22.23 6.08
N GLY A 110 -4.55 -21.20 6.45
CA GLY A 110 -4.05 -20.02 7.15
C GLY A 110 -3.36 -19.01 6.26
N ASP A 111 -3.55 -19.06 4.94
CA ASP A 111 -2.98 -18.06 4.04
C ASP A 111 -3.68 -16.70 4.23
N VAL A 112 -2.93 -15.75 4.78
CA VAL A 112 -3.42 -14.43 5.18
C VAL A 112 -3.85 -13.60 3.96
N LEU A 113 -3.10 -13.66 2.85
CA LEU A 113 -3.44 -12.96 1.62
C LEU A 113 -4.69 -13.57 0.98
N ALA A 114 -4.82 -14.91 1.00
CA ALA A 114 -6.05 -15.56 0.54
C ALA A 114 -7.28 -15.10 1.32
N LYS A 115 -7.14 -14.89 2.64
CA LYS A 115 -8.24 -14.39 3.48
C LYS A 115 -8.65 -12.99 3.05
N SER A 116 -7.68 -12.11 2.82
CA SER A 116 -7.98 -10.76 2.31
C SER A 116 -8.64 -10.79 0.94
N ILE A 117 -8.13 -11.60 0.01
CA ILE A 117 -8.70 -11.75 -1.33
C ILE A 117 -10.14 -12.30 -1.27
N LEU A 118 -10.42 -13.25 -0.38
CA LEU A 118 -11.78 -13.74 -0.15
C LEU A 118 -12.69 -12.62 0.37
N GLY A 119 -12.16 -11.74 1.23
CA GLY A 119 -12.80 -10.49 1.65
C GLY A 119 -13.22 -9.64 0.46
N ASP A 120 -12.30 -9.38 -0.49
CA ASP A 120 -12.61 -8.62 -1.71
C ASP A 120 -13.74 -9.28 -2.52
N LYS A 121 -13.74 -10.62 -2.62
CA LYS A 121 -14.75 -11.34 -3.42
C LYS A 121 -16.13 -11.25 -2.80
N PHE A 122 -16.25 -11.33 -1.48
CA PHE A 122 -17.51 -11.06 -0.78
C PHE A 122 -17.92 -9.60 -0.91
N TYR A 123 -16.99 -8.66 -0.69
CA TYR A 123 -17.28 -7.23 -0.73
C TYR A 123 -17.81 -6.76 -2.09
N HIS A 124 -17.26 -7.29 -3.19
CA HIS A 124 -17.67 -6.91 -4.55
C HIS A 124 -18.66 -7.87 -5.21
N GLY A 125 -19.00 -9.00 -4.60
CA GLY A 125 -19.86 -10.03 -5.21
C GLY A 125 -19.24 -10.65 -6.47
N LYS A 126 -18.04 -11.23 -6.33
CA LYS A 126 -17.25 -11.82 -7.43
C LYS A 126 -17.10 -13.33 -7.24
N LEU A 127 -16.68 -14.04 -8.29
CA LEU A 127 -16.51 -15.50 -8.28
C LEU A 127 -17.79 -16.28 -7.96
N GLY A 128 -18.94 -15.80 -8.47
CA GLY A 128 -20.26 -16.38 -8.18
C GLY A 128 -20.78 -16.15 -6.76
N LEU A 129 -20.10 -15.38 -5.93
CA LEU A 129 -20.60 -14.98 -4.61
C LEU A 129 -21.59 -13.82 -4.72
N ALA A 130 -22.67 -13.89 -3.94
CA ALA A 130 -23.52 -12.72 -3.70
C ALA A 130 -22.72 -11.66 -2.94
N LYS A 131 -22.88 -10.39 -3.32
CA LYS A 131 -22.26 -9.26 -2.62
C LYS A 131 -22.68 -9.26 -1.14
N ASN A 132 -21.71 -9.34 -0.25
CA ASN A 132 -21.88 -9.31 1.20
C ASN A 132 -20.76 -8.45 1.81
N VAL A 133 -21.04 -7.15 1.92
CA VAL A 133 -20.11 -6.14 2.45
C VAL A 133 -19.69 -6.44 3.89
N PRO A 134 -20.61 -6.70 4.85
CA PRO A 134 -20.21 -7.03 6.22
C PRO A 134 -19.25 -8.21 6.30
N ARG A 135 -19.49 -9.28 5.52
CA ARG A 135 -18.59 -10.43 5.48
C ARG A 135 -17.23 -10.11 4.87
N GLY A 136 -17.18 -9.25 3.85
CA GLY A 136 -15.93 -8.76 3.27
C GLY A 136 -15.06 -8.04 4.30
N ILE A 137 -15.68 -7.11 5.04
CA ILE A 137 -15.01 -6.30 6.08
C ILE A 137 -14.57 -7.16 7.27
N GLU A 138 -15.37 -8.14 7.68
CA GLU A 138 -15.00 -9.11 8.70
C GLU A 138 -13.73 -9.88 8.31
N LEU A 139 -13.69 -10.42 7.08
CA LEU A 139 -12.52 -11.15 6.57
C LEU A 139 -11.29 -10.27 6.43
N TRP A 140 -11.44 -9.02 6.01
CA TRP A 140 -10.35 -8.05 6.02
C TRP A 140 -9.87 -7.76 7.45
N THR A 141 -10.78 -7.57 8.39
CA THR A 141 -10.43 -7.31 9.80
C THR A 141 -9.62 -8.47 10.38
N GLU A 142 -10.08 -9.70 10.22
CA GLU A 142 -9.35 -10.90 10.63
C GLU A 142 -7.98 -11.00 9.93
N ALA A 143 -7.89 -10.69 8.64
CA ALA A 143 -6.63 -10.75 7.90
C ALA A 143 -5.65 -9.65 8.35
N ALA A 144 -6.16 -8.45 8.67
CA ALA A 144 -5.38 -7.34 9.19
C ALA A 144 -4.81 -7.68 10.57
N GLU A 145 -5.58 -8.33 11.45
CA GLU A 145 -5.10 -8.83 12.74
C GLU A 145 -3.96 -9.86 12.58
N LEU A 146 -4.02 -10.68 11.52
CA LEU A 146 -2.95 -11.59 11.11
C LEU A 146 -1.81 -10.91 10.34
N GLY A 147 -1.86 -9.59 10.21
CA GLY A 147 -0.80 -8.78 9.65
C GLY A 147 -0.86 -8.51 8.15
N SER A 148 -1.96 -8.85 7.47
CA SER A 148 -2.16 -8.56 6.03
C SER A 148 -2.01 -7.07 5.74
N VAL A 149 -1.07 -6.71 4.86
CA VAL A 149 -0.90 -5.33 4.40
C VAL A 149 -2.09 -4.91 3.52
N HIS A 150 -2.49 -5.77 2.59
CA HIS A 150 -3.65 -5.56 1.71
C HIS A 150 -4.92 -5.28 2.50
N ALA A 151 -5.23 -6.08 3.53
CA ALA A 151 -6.43 -5.84 4.32
C ALA A 151 -6.38 -4.53 5.11
N HIS A 152 -5.21 -4.12 5.61
CA HIS A 152 -5.08 -2.80 6.24
C HIS A 152 -5.33 -1.69 5.21
N PHE A 153 -4.83 -1.81 3.99
CA PHE A 153 -5.11 -0.85 2.93
C PHE A 153 -6.62 -0.76 2.64
N GLU A 154 -7.29 -1.88 2.39
CA GLU A 154 -8.74 -1.92 2.08
C GLU A 154 -9.60 -1.38 3.23
N LEU A 155 -9.31 -1.77 4.48
CA LEU A 155 -9.99 -1.21 5.65
C LEU A 155 -9.78 0.30 5.75
N GLY A 156 -8.55 0.76 5.46
CA GLY A 156 -8.25 2.19 5.41
C GLY A 156 -9.10 2.93 4.39
N VAL A 157 -9.27 2.36 3.20
CA VAL A 157 -10.12 2.93 2.14
C VAL A 157 -11.57 3.00 2.59
N VAL A 158 -12.19 1.89 3.00
CA VAL A 158 -13.64 1.86 3.29
C VAL A 158 -14.03 2.72 4.48
N TYR A 159 -13.22 2.76 5.55
CA TYR A 159 -13.50 3.66 6.69
C TYR A 159 -13.26 5.13 6.33
N HIS A 160 -12.26 5.43 5.49
CA HIS A 160 -12.01 6.82 5.09
C HIS A 160 -13.09 7.37 4.15
N THR A 161 -13.66 6.54 3.27
CA THR A 161 -14.66 6.96 2.29
C THR A 161 -16.11 6.74 2.74
N GLY A 162 -16.34 5.90 3.75
CA GLY A 162 -17.68 5.43 4.12
C GLY A 162 -18.30 4.50 3.08
N ASP A 163 -17.51 3.84 2.24
CA ASP A 163 -18.04 2.84 1.31
C ASP A 163 -18.40 1.55 2.06
N GLY A 164 -19.69 1.23 2.12
CA GLY A 164 -20.18 0.02 2.78
C GLY A 164 -20.20 0.05 4.32
N VAL A 165 -19.68 1.11 4.96
CA VAL A 165 -19.68 1.38 6.40
C VAL A 165 -19.93 2.85 6.69
N GLU A 166 -20.20 3.20 7.95
CA GLU A 166 -20.18 4.60 8.37
C GLU A 166 -18.76 5.17 8.19
N GLU A 167 -18.68 6.39 7.64
CA GLU A 167 -17.40 7.09 7.45
C GLU A 167 -16.74 7.33 8.82
N ASP A 168 -15.50 6.89 8.95
CA ASP A 168 -14.62 7.11 10.10
C ASP A 168 -13.20 7.34 9.58
N LYS A 169 -12.94 8.57 9.13
CA LYS A 169 -11.63 8.99 8.61
C LYS A 169 -10.47 8.72 9.57
N PRO A 170 -10.55 9.07 10.88
CA PRO A 170 -9.49 8.73 11.83
C PRO A 170 -9.18 7.24 11.86
N ARG A 171 -10.19 6.37 11.85
CA ARG A 171 -9.99 4.92 11.80
C ARG A 171 -9.38 4.46 10.48
N GLY A 172 -9.83 5.01 9.35
CA GLY A 172 -9.24 4.74 8.04
C GLY A 172 -7.75 5.10 7.99
N ILE A 173 -7.39 6.28 8.50
CA ILE A 173 -6.01 6.74 8.63
C ILE A 173 -5.17 5.79 9.51
N GLN A 174 -5.71 5.30 10.63
CA GLN A 174 -4.99 4.33 11.47
C GLN A 174 -4.67 3.02 10.74
N TYR A 175 -5.58 2.53 9.90
CA TYR A 175 -5.32 1.34 9.08
C TYR A 175 -4.25 1.62 8.01
N TRP A 176 -4.32 2.77 7.32
CA TRP A 176 -3.27 3.18 6.38
C TRP A 176 -1.92 3.39 7.06
N GLN A 177 -1.85 3.92 8.29
CA GLN A 177 -0.61 4.04 9.04
C GLN A 177 0.03 2.66 9.27
N LYS A 178 -0.75 1.66 9.68
CA LYS A 178 -0.26 0.28 9.88
C LYS A 178 0.24 -0.37 8.59
N ALA A 179 -0.46 -0.16 7.47
CA ALA A 179 -0.02 -0.64 6.16
C ALA A 179 1.25 0.08 5.67
N ALA A 180 1.28 1.42 5.79
CA ALA A 180 2.41 2.25 5.38
C ALA A 180 3.69 1.89 6.16
N MET A 181 3.61 1.65 7.47
CA MET A 181 4.76 1.19 8.28
C MET A 181 5.33 -0.16 7.80
N LYS A 182 4.54 -0.96 7.09
CA LYS A 182 4.94 -2.23 6.48
C LYS A 182 5.33 -2.10 5.00
N GLY A 183 5.47 -0.88 4.50
CA GLY A 183 5.91 -0.62 3.13
C GLY A 183 4.79 -0.49 2.10
N ASP A 184 3.53 -0.43 2.52
CA ASP A 184 2.44 -0.22 1.57
C ASP A 184 2.50 1.16 0.94
N THR A 185 2.71 1.18 -0.37
CA THR A 185 3.03 2.42 -1.08
C THR A 185 1.80 3.28 -1.32
N GLU A 186 0.63 2.65 -1.49
CA GLU A 186 -0.66 3.31 -1.69
C GLU A 186 -1.21 3.90 -0.39
N SER A 187 -1.13 3.16 0.72
CA SER A 187 -1.46 3.71 2.05
C SER A 187 -0.55 4.88 2.39
N ARG A 188 0.75 4.80 2.08
CA ARG A 188 1.67 5.94 2.26
C ARG A 188 1.24 7.15 1.44
N HIS A 189 0.82 6.94 0.20
CA HIS A 189 0.28 7.99 -0.65
C HIS A 189 -0.99 8.61 -0.08
N ASN A 190 -1.93 7.78 0.38
CA ASN A 190 -3.20 8.22 0.96
C ASN A 190 -3.02 9.02 2.25
N LEU A 191 -2.03 8.68 3.08
CA LEU A 191 -1.64 9.51 4.22
C LEU A 191 -1.16 10.90 3.75
N GLY A 192 -0.37 10.97 2.67
CA GLY A 192 0.02 12.26 2.10
C GLY A 192 -1.17 13.08 1.60
N VAL A 193 -2.18 12.43 1.01
CA VAL A 193 -3.44 13.08 0.60
C VAL A 193 -4.20 13.61 1.81
N ALA A 194 -4.35 12.80 2.87
CA ALA A 194 -5.03 13.20 4.11
C ALA A 194 -4.33 14.41 4.76
N GLU A 195 -3.00 14.38 4.89
CA GLU A 195 -2.24 15.49 5.44
C GLU A 195 -2.35 16.76 4.58
N TYR A 196 -2.37 16.61 3.26
CA TYR A 196 -2.57 17.76 2.37
C TYR A 196 -3.95 18.40 2.56
N GLN A 197 -5.00 17.59 2.68
CA GLN A 197 -6.36 18.05 2.94
C GLN A 197 -6.49 18.76 4.29
N ASN A 198 -5.72 18.32 5.29
CA ASN A 198 -5.63 18.96 6.60
C ASN A 198 -4.74 20.22 6.62
N GLY A 199 -4.14 20.60 5.49
CA GLY A 199 -3.24 21.76 5.40
C GLY A 199 -1.80 21.49 5.88
N ASN A 200 -1.49 20.26 6.26
CA ASN A 200 -0.17 19.84 6.74
C ASN A 200 0.78 19.55 5.57
N PHE A 201 1.03 20.55 4.72
CA PHE A 201 1.78 20.41 3.47
C PHE A 201 3.17 19.81 3.65
N LYS A 202 3.89 20.19 4.72
CA LYS A 202 5.21 19.62 5.01
C LYS A 202 5.14 18.10 5.23
N LEU A 203 4.13 17.64 5.96
CA LEU A 203 3.95 16.23 6.28
C LEU A 203 3.45 15.45 5.06
N ALA A 204 2.54 16.04 4.28
CA ALA A 204 2.10 15.51 3.00
C ALA A 204 3.29 15.24 2.06
N ALA A 205 4.19 16.22 1.91
CA ALA A 205 5.39 16.08 1.10
C ALA A 205 6.32 14.96 1.62
N GLN A 206 6.44 14.77 2.94
CA GLN A 206 7.22 13.68 3.51
C GLN A 206 6.64 12.30 3.16
N HIS A 207 5.32 12.13 3.32
CA HIS A 207 4.63 10.90 2.93
C HIS A 207 4.79 10.59 1.44
N TRP A 208 4.53 11.57 0.58
CA TRP A 208 4.69 11.40 -0.85
C TRP A 208 6.14 11.18 -1.26
N MET A 209 7.12 11.75 -0.56
CA MET A 209 8.53 11.50 -0.85
C MET A 209 8.90 10.03 -0.65
N VAL A 210 8.43 9.42 0.44
CA VAL A 210 8.65 7.99 0.71
C VAL A 210 8.03 7.14 -0.39
N SER A 211 6.74 7.35 -0.67
CA SER A 211 6.00 6.59 -1.70
C SER A 211 6.59 6.77 -3.11
N THR A 212 7.07 7.99 -3.43
CA THR A 212 7.72 8.30 -4.71
C THR A 212 9.04 7.54 -4.87
N LYS A 213 9.86 7.50 -3.81
CA LYS A 213 11.13 6.73 -3.80
C LYS A 213 10.92 5.22 -3.90
N MET A 214 9.70 4.74 -3.68
CA MET A 214 9.30 3.34 -3.89
C MET A 214 8.76 3.09 -5.31
N GLY A 215 8.71 4.12 -6.16
CA GLY A 215 8.30 4.03 -7.55
C GLY A 215 6.84 4.40 -7.83
N PHE A 216 6.12 5.05 -6.90
CA PHE A 216 4.70 5.40 -7.12
C PHE A 216 4.51 6.76 -7.79
N GLU A 217 4.10 6.72 -9.05
CA GLU A 217 4.01 7.90 -9.91
C GLU A 217 2.96 8.92 -9.41
N LYS A 218 1.84 8.46 -8.84
CA LYS A 218 0.81 9.37 -8.32
C LYS A 218 1.39 10.29 -7.24
N SER A 219 2.21 9.76 -6.32
CA SER A 219 2.91 10.58 -5.31
C SER A 219 3.85 11.61 -5.93
N LEU A 220 4.60 11.25 -6.99
CA LEU A 220 5.45 12.19 -7.71
C LEU A 220 4.64 13.34 -8.32
N ASN A 221 3.49 13.02 -8.92
CA ASN A 221 2.59 14.01 -9.51
C ASN A 221 2.03 14.98 -8.45
N HIS A 222 1.70 14.47 -7.26
CA HIS A 222 1.30 15.33 -6.14
C HIS A 222 2.43 16.26 -5.66
N ILE A 223 3.67 15.78 -5.57
CA ILE A 223 4.83 16.64 -5.24
C ILE A 223 5.05 17.71 -6.33
N LYS A 224 4.91 17.33 -7.60
CA LYS A 224 4.98 18.27 -8.73
C LYS A 224 3.93 19.38 -8.61
N ASP A 225 2.71 19.03 -8.24
CA ASP A 225 1.63 20.01 -8.08
C ASP A 225 1.82 20.89 -6.83
N MET A 226 2.35 20.33 -5.73
CA MET A 226 2.79 21.13 -4.58
C MET A 226 3.87 22.14 -4.96
N PHE A 227 4.84 21.73 -5.79
CA PHE A 227 5.91 22.62 -6.25
C PHE A 227 5.34 23.78 -7.09
N LYS A 228 4.42 23.51 -8.02
CA LYS A 228 3.74 24.56 -8.80
C LYS A 228 2.98 25.55 -7.92
N LYS A 229 2.37 25.07 -6.83
CA LYS A 229 1.62 25.89 -5.87
C LYS A 229 2.52 26.60 -4.83
N GLY A 230 3.83 26.38 -4.85
CA GLY A 230 4.78 26.96 -3.89
C GLY A 230 4.80 26.28 -2.51
N HIS A 231 4.15 25.12 -2.36
CA HIS A 231 4.13 24.35 -1.11
C HIS A 231 5.31 23.36 -1.00
N ALA A 232 6.01 23.07 -2.10
CA ALA A 232 7.23 22.27 -2.12
C ALA A 232 8.38 23.06 -2.75
N THR A 233 9.59 22.79 -2.29
CA THR A 233 10.82 23.41 -2.81
C THR A 233 11.28 22.75 -4.10
N LYS A 234 12.09 23.47 -4.89
CA LYS A 234 12.76 22.89 -6.08
C LYS A 234 13.63 21.68 -5.72
N ALA A 235 14.29 21.72 -4.56
CA ALA A 235 15.13 20.62 -4.09
C ALA A 235 14.29 19.36 -3.81
N GLN A 236 13.15 19.49 -3.11
CA GLN A 236 12.24 18.37 -2.87
C GLN A 236 11.71 17.78 -4.18
N TYR A 237 11.31 18.61 -5.15
CA TYR A 237 10.83 18.08 -6.42
C TYR A 237 11.94 17.35 -7.21
N ALA A 238 13.16 17.89 -7.23
CA ALA A 238 14.30 17.24 -7.86
C ALA A 238 14.66 15.91 -7.19
N GLU A 239 14.64 15.85 -5.85
CA GLU A 239 14.87 14.63 -5.08
C GLU A 239 13.80 13.57 -5.40
N ALA A 240 12.53 13.97 -5.46
CA ALA A 240 11.42 13.08 -5.81
C ALA A 240 11.59 12.49 -7.23
N LEU A 241 11.99 13.30 -8.21
CA LEU A 241 12.26 12.84 -9.57
C LEU A 241 13.40 11.83 -9.64
N LEU A 242 14.50 12.08 -8.91
CA LEU A 242 15.64 11.18 -8.85
C LEU A 242 15.23 9.84 -8.23
N GLY A 243 14.60 9.88 -7.07
CA GLY A 243 14.15 8.67 -6.36
C GLY A 243 13.15 7.84 -7.17
N TYR A 244 12.19 8.49 -7.83
CA TYR A 244 11.25 7.80 -8.71
C TYR A 244 11.96 7.13 -9.89
N ARG A 245 12.87 7.85 -10.55
CA ARG A 245 13.64 7.30 -11.67
C ARG A 245 14.44 6.08 -11.24
N ASP A 246 15.16 6.18 -10.12
CA ASP A 246 15.99 5.08 -9.63
C ASP A 246 15.12 3.84 -9.32
N ALA A 247 13.96 4.01 -8.68
CA ALA A 247 13.01 2.92 -8.44
C ALA A 247 12.42 2.31 -9.72
N VAL A 248 12.12 3.13 -10.75
CA VAL A 248 11.64 2.64 -12.05
C VAL A 248 12.73 1.88 -12.80
N GLU A 249 13.99 2.32 -12.75
CA GLU A 249 15.09 1.59 -13.37
C GLU A 249 15.30 0.20 -12.72
N GLU A 250 15.16 0.10 -11.39
CA GLU A 250 15.31 -1.17 -10.67
C GLU A 250 14.29 -2.25 -11.07
N VAL A 251 13.09 -1.84 -11.53
CA VAL A 251 12.02 -2.79 -11.90
C VAL A 251 11.95 -3.10 -13.40
N LYS A 252 12.83 -2.52 -14.22
CA LYS A 252 12.84 -2.77 -15.66
C LYS A 252 13.26 -4.20 -15.99
N SER A 253 12.58 -4.80 -16.95
CA SER A 253 12.92 -6.12 -17.48
C SER A 253 12.51 -6.21 -18.96
N PRO A 254 13.34 -6.80 -19.84
CA PRO A 254 12.98 -6.98 -21.25
C PRO A 254 11.64 -7.70 -21.45
N GLN A 255 11.33 -8.67 -20.60
CA GLN A 255 10.07 -9.41 -20.67
C GLN A 255 8.87 -8.56 -20.23
N ARG A 256 9.05 -7.67 -19.26
CA ARG A 256 7.99 -6.75 -18.82
C ARG A 256 7.71 -5.69 -19.88
N GLU A 257 8.75 -5.17 -20.52
CA GLU A 257 8.60 -4.22 -21.63
C GLU A 257 7.94 -4.86 -22.85
N GLU A 258 8.26 -6.12 -23.16
CA GLU A 258 7.53 -6.86 -24.19
C GLU A 258 6.07 -7.12 -23.81
N ALA A 259 5.80 -7.51 -22.56
CA ALA A 259 4.44 -7.68 -22.05
C ALA A 259 3.60 -6.39 -22.21
N LYS A 260 4.16 -5.23 -21.85
CA LYS A 260 3.53 -3.92 -22.07
C LYS A 260 3.23 -3.66 -23.55
N ARG A 261 4.20 -3.91 -24.45
CA ARG A 261 4.02 -3.73 -25.91
C ARG A 261 2.88 -4.58 -26.48
N LEU A 262 2.67 -5.76 -25.91
CA LEU A 262 1.61 -6.69 -26.32
C LEU A 262 0.27 -6.47 -25.61
N GLY A 263 0.17 -5.48 -24.72
CA GLY A 263 -1.05 -5.20 -23.95
C GLY A 263 -1.38 -6.26 -22.89
N PHE A 264 -0.35 -6.85 -22.30
CA PHE A 264 -0.45 -7.98 -21.37
C PHE A 264 -0.58 -7.59 -19.90
#